data_AF-A0A3B8VNL3-F1
#
_entry.id   AF-A0A3B8VNL3-F1
#
_cell.length_a   1.000
_cell.length_b   1.000
_cell.length_c   1.000
_cell.angle_alpha   90.00
_cell.angle_beta   90.00
_cell.angle_gamma   90.00
#
_symmetry.space_group_name_H-M   'P 1'
#
loop_
_entity.id
_entity.type
_entity.pdbx_description
1 polymer ?
#
loop_
_entity_poly.entity_id
_entity_poly.type
_entity_poly.pdbx_seq_one_letter_code
_entity_poly.pdbx_strand_id
1 'polypeptide(L)'
;MKVPGLNLSRSEAIDYYKALQLPRTIEERMLILLRQNKISKWFSGIGQEAIAVGTTLAATENDYILTMHRNLGVFTTRNVPLYPLFCQLFGKKDGYTRGRERSFHFGIPEHRIVGMISHLGAMLPVGDGLALAATLNKEEQVVFAFTGDGA
;
A
#
# COMPACT_ATOMS: atom_id res chain seq x y z
N MET A 1 -22.42 -15.94 9.65
CA MET A 1 -21.24 -16.36 10.43
C MET A 1 -20.88 -15.20 11.37
N LYS A 2 -21.12 -15.32 12.68
CA LYS A 2 -20.65 -14.34 13.66
C LYS A 2 -19.28 -14.83 14.14
N VAL A 3 -18.23 -14.09 13.81
CA VAL A 3 -16.89 -14.36 14.37
C VAL A 3 -16.92 -13.84 15.81
N PRO A 4 -16.67 -14.68 16.84
CA PRO A 4 -16.69 -14.23 18.23
C PRO A 4 -15.73 -13.05 18.45
N GLY A 5 -16.21 -11.97 19.08
CA GLY A 5 -15.40 -10.77 19.35
C GLY A 5 -15.44 -9.68 18.26
N LEU A 6 -16.06 -9.93 17.11
CA LEU A 6 -16.20 -8.93 16.04
C LEU A 6 -17.56 -8.21 16.14
N ASN A 7 -17.56 -7.01 16.73
CA ASN A 7 -18.71 -6.09 16.71
C ASN A 7 -18.67 -5.22 15.44
N LEU A 8 -18.90 -5.80 14.27
CA LEU A 8 -19.06 -5.05 13.02
C LEU A 8 -20.53 -4.99 12.61
N SER A 9 -21.02 -3.80 12.29
CA SER A 9 -22.28 -3.62 11.58
C SER A 9 -22.19 -4.22 10.18
N ARG A 10 -23.35 -4.51 9.58
CA ARG A 10 -23.42 -5.02 8.20
C ARG A 10 -22.82 -4.04 7.20
N SER A 11 -23.00 -2.73 7.40
CA SER A 11 -22.41 -1.69 6.57
C SER A 11 -20.89 -1.71 6.63
N GLU A 12 -20.31 -1.74 7.84
CA GLU A 12 -18.84 -1.78 8.00
C GLU A 12 -18.25 -3.04 7.35
N ALA A 13 -18.89 -4.19 7.51
CA ALA A 13 -18.44 -5.43 6.88
C ALA A 13 -18.45 -5.34 5.34
N ILE A 14 -19.45 -4.69 4.76
CA ILE A 14 -19.53 -4.45 3.31
C ILE A 14 -18.43 -3.50 2.86
N ASP A 15 -18.15 -2.45 3.61
CA ASP A 15 -17.13 -1.48 3.25
C ASP A 15 -15.72 -2.07 3.35
N TYR A 16 -15.44 -2.88 4.37
CA TYR A 16 -14.20 -3.65 4.45
C TYR A 16 -14.07 -4.63 3.29
N TYR A 17 -15.14 -5.35 2.95
CA TYR A 17 -15.13 -6.23 1.80
C TYR A 17 -14.81 -5.49 0.50
N LYS A 18 -15.42 -4.32 0.26
CA LYS A 18 -15.11 -3.48 -0.92
C LYS A 18 -13.64 -3.03 -0.91
N ALA A 19 -13.11 -2.62 0.25
CA ALA A 19 -11.73 -2.23 0.41
C ALA A 19 -10.74 -3.38 0.09
N LEU A 20 -11.13 -4.63 0.37
CA LEU A 20 -10.37 -5.82 -0.02
C LEU A 20 -10.51 -6.16 -1.51
N GLN A 21 -11.70 -6.00 -2.08
CA GLN A 21 -11.99 -6.34 -3.48
C GLN A 21 -11.32 -5.40 -4.48
N LEU A 22 -11.17 -4.12 -4.15
CA LEU A 22 -10.55 -3.14 -5.05
C LEU A 22 -9.09 -3.51 -5.42
N PRO A 23 -8.15 -3.70 -4.48
CA PRO A 23 -6.80 -4.12 -4.82
C PRO A 23 -6.78 -5.50 -5.48
N ARG A 24 -7.61 -6.45 -5.06
CA ARG A 24 -7.74 -7.78 -5.69
C ARG A 24 -8.07 -7.67 -7.19
N THR A 25 -9.05 -6.85 -7.54
CA THR A 25 -9.49 -6.68 -8.94
C THR A 25 -8.37 -6.07 -9.80
N ILE A 26 -7.62 -5.11 -9.23
CA ILE A 26 -6.47 -4.52 -9.91
C ILE A 26 -5.38 -5.57 -10.12
N GLU A 27 -5.02 -6.31 -9.08
CA GLU A 27 -4.02 -7.39 -9.11
C GLU A 27 -4.30 -8.42 -10.22
N GLU A 28 -5.53 -8.92 -10.28
CA GLU A 28 -5.96 -9.86 -11.32
C GLU A 28 -5.83 -9.27 -12.72
N ARG A 29 -6.23 -8.00 -12.90
CA ARG A 29 -6.08 -7.32 -14.18
C ARG A 29 -4.62 -7.13 -14.58
N MET A 30 -3.77 -6.75 -13.64
CA MET A 30 -2.35 -6.54 -13.89
C MET A 30 -1.63 -7.85 -14.25
N LEU A 31 -2.01 -8.98 -13.64
CA LEU A 31 -1.50 -10.29 -14.04
C LEU A 31 -1.89 -10.68 -15.47
N ILE A 32 -3.11 -10.36 -15.91
CA ILE A 32 -3.53 -10.56 -17.30
C ILE A 32 -2.68 -9.68 -18.24
N LEU A 33 -2.53 -8.40 -17.90
CA LEU A 33 -1.75 -7.45 -18.70
C LEU A 33 -0.26 -7.83 -18.78
N LEU A 34 0.30 -8.41 -17.72
CA LEU A 34 1.66 -8.94 -17.72
C LEU A 34 1.81 -10.06 -18.74
N ARG A 35 0.89 -11.03 -18.74
CA ARG A 35 0.87 -12.15 -19.71
C ARG A 35 0.68 -11.69 -21.16
N GLN A 36 0.02 -10.54 -21.35
CA GLN A 36 -0.16 -9.90 -22.65
C GLN A 36 1.00 -8.98 -23.05
N ASN A 37 2.09 -8.92 -22.26
CA ASN A 37 3.22 -8.00 -22.45
C ASN A 37 2.80 -6.52 -22.51
N LYS A 38 1.68 -6.14 -21.89
CA LYS A 38 1.23 -4.75 -21.78
C LYS A 38 1.89 -4.00 -20.64
N ILE A 39 2.38 -4.74 -19.65
CA ILE A 39 3.27 -4.26 -18.58
C ILE A 39 4.48 -5.21 -18.49
N SER A 40 5.60 -4.71 -17.98
CA SER A 40 6.87 -5.46 -17.97
C SER A 40 7.12 -6.25 -16.68
N LYS A 41 6.48 -5.88 -15.56
CA LYS A 41 6.72 -6.48 -14.24
C LYS A 41 5.50 -6.31 -13.35
N TRP A 42 5.16 -7.35 -12.60
CA TRP A 42 4.14 -7.29 -11.55
C TRP A 42 4.48 -8.26 -10.42
N PHE A 43 4.30 -7.81 -9.17
CA PHE A 43 4.52 -8.61 -7.98
C PHE A 43 3.22 -8.73 -7.23
N SER A 44 2.53 -9.85 -7.41
CA SER A 44 1.17 -9.93 -6.89
C SER A 44 1.13 -10.09 -5.37
N GLY A 45 0.29 -9.27 -4.72
CA GLY A 45 -0.07 -9.41 -3.31
C GLY A 45 -1.32 -10.25 -3.08
N ILE A 46 -1.81 -10.99 -4.08
CA ILE A 46 -3.00 -11.85 -3.97
C ILE A 46 -2.89 -12.78 -2.76
N GLY A 47 -3.87 -12.69 -1.86
CA GLY A 47 -3.96 -13.45 -0.61
C GLY A 47 -3.47 -12.66 0.61
N GLN A 48 -2.90 -11.46 0.41
CA GLN A 48 -2.36 -10.60 1.46
C GLN A 48 -3.08 -9.25 1.56
N GLU A 49 -4.23 -9.09 0.89
CA GLU A 49 -4.97 -7.82 0.85
C GLU A 49 -5.37 -7.34 2.23
N ALA A 50 -5.83 -8.28 3.08
CA ALA A 50 -6.30 -7.97 4.41
C ALA A 50 -5.23 -7.35 5.31
N ILE A 51 -3.96 -7.67 5.08
CA ILE A 51 -2.85 -7.11 5.85
C ILE A 51 -2.72 -5.62 5.49
N ALA A 52 -2.53 -5.31 4.20
CA ALA A 52 -2.36 -3.94 3.74
C ALA A 52 -3.59 -3.06 4.01
N VAL A 53 -4.79 -3.57 3.70
CA VAL A 53 -6.06 -2.86 3.92
C VAL A 53 -6.32 -2.67 5.42
N GLY A 54 -6.19 -3.73 6.22
CA GLY A 54 -6.45 -3.68 7.66
C GLY A 54 -5.51 -2.71 8.38
N THR A 55 -4.20 -2.77 8.10
CA THR A 55 -3.23 -1.81 8.64
C THR A 55 -3.59 -0.38 8.27
N THR A 56 -4.00 -0.14 7.02
CA THR A 56 -4.33 1.21 6.56
C THR A 56 -5.63 1.74 7.17
N LEU A 57 -6.64 0.89 7.36
CA LEU A 57 -7.89 1.27 8.03
C LEU A 57 -7.70 1.56 9.52
N ALA A 58 -6.73 0.90 10.16
CA ALA A 58 -6.37 1.16 11.56
C ALA A 58 -5.48 2.40 11.73
N ALA A 59 -4.82 2.85 10.66
CA ALA A 59 -3.95 4.01 10.66
C ALA A 59 -4.76 5.32 10.55
N THR A 60 -4.25 6.38 11.13
CA THR A 60 -4.75 7.75 10.92
C THR A 60 -4.17 8.34 9.63
N GLU A 61 -4.75 9.42 9.12
CA GLU A 61 -4.19 10.14 7.97
C GLU A 61 -2.78 10.68 8.24
N ASN A 62 -2.47 10.97 9.51
CA ASN A 62 -1.17 11.45 9.92
C ASN A 62 -0.13 10.33 10.02
N ASP A 63 -0.49 9.05 10.04
CA ASP A 63 0.52 8.00 10.18
C ASP A 63 1.32 7.78 8.89
N TYR A 64 2.61 7.48 9.02
CA TYR A 64 3.44 7.07 7.88
C TYR A 64 3.28 5.58 7.60
N ILE A 65 3.19 5.22 6.32
CA ILE A 65 3.17 3.83 5.87
C ILE A 65 4.30 3.61 4.87
N LEU A 66 5.29 2.82 5.28
CA LEU A 66 6.39 2.38 4.44
C LEU A 66 6.01 1.05 3.79
N THR A 67 5.76 1.11 2.50
CA THR A 67 5.22 -0.03 1.72
C THR A 67 6.33 -0.96 1.24
N MET A 68 5.94 -2.15 0.79
CA MET A 68 6.72 -3.14 0.04
C MET A 68 5.94 -3.60 -1.21
N HIS A 69 6.48 -4.54 -1.98
CA HIS A 69 5.92 -4.98 -3.27
C HIS A 69 4.48 -5.53 -3.23
N ARG A 70 4.00 -6.05 -2.09
CA ARG A 70 2.70 -6.73 -1.97
C ARG A 70 1.65 -5.91 -1.21
N ASN A 71 1.78 -4.58 -1.25
CA ASN A 71 0.96 -3.68 -0.43
C ASN A 71 0.07 -2.74 -1.25
N LEU A 72 -0.43 -3.18 -2.41
CA LEU A 72 -1.36 -2.37 -3.22
C LEU A 72 -2.57 -1.87 -2.41
N GLY A 73 -3.02 -2.67 -1.43
CA GLY A 73 -4.09 -2.31 -0.50
C GLY A 73 -3.85 -1.01 0.27
N VAL A 74 -2.60 -0.63 0.52
CA VAL A 74 -2.26 0.67 1.16
C VAL A 74 -2.69 1.82 0.25
N PHE A 75 -2.32 1.77 -1.03
CA PHE A 75 -2.65 2.82 -1.99
C PHE A 75 -4.15 2.95 -2.21
N THR A 76 -4.85 1.82 -2.37
CA THR A 76 -6.31 1.83 -2.60
C THR A 76 -7.09 2.30 -1.37
N THR A 77 -6.56 2.07 -0.16
CA THR A 77 -7.24 2.42 1.11
C THR A 77 -6.86 3.82 1.60
N ARG A 78 -5.66 4.33 1.27
CA ARG A 78 -5.26 5.74 1.47
C ARG A 78 -5.90 6.71 0.47
N ASN A 79 -6.91 6.27 -0.27
CA ASN A 79 -7.61 7.06 -1.29
C ASN A 79 -6.67 7.68 -2.32
N VAL A 80 -5.57 7.00 -2.67
CA VAL A 80 -4.68 7.44 -3.74
C VAL A 80 -5.48 7.45 -5.05
N PRO A 81 -5.52 8.58 -5.79
CA PRO A 81 -6.30 8.64 -7.02
C PRO A 81 -5.86 7.57 -8.02
N LEU A 82 -6.83 6.79 -8.53
CA LEU A 82 -6.53 5.63 -9.36
C LEU A 82 -5.88 6.00 -10.70
N TYR A 83 -6.22 7.14 -11.29
CA TYR A 83 -5.63 7.57 -12.57
C TYR A 83 -4.09 7.73 -12.48
N PRO A 84 -3.53 8.62 -11.63
CA PRO A 84 -2.08 8.75 -11.52
C PRO A 84 -1.43 7.47 -10.97
N LEU A 85 -2.11 6.69 -10.13
CA LEU A 85 -1.63 5.38 -9.70
C LEU A 85 -1.45 4.43 -10.89
N PHE A 86 -2.45 4.28 -11.77
CA PHE A 86 -2.29 3.46 -12.96
C PHE A 86 -1.25 4.04 -13.91
N CYS A 87 -1.18 5.36 -14.09
CA CYS A 87 -0.10 5.97 -14.86
C CYS A 87 1.28 5.59 -14.30
N GLN A 88 1.45 5.60 -12.98
CA GLN A 88 2.69 5.17 -12.31
C GLN A 88 2.98 3.68 -12.56
N LEU A 89 1.99 2.80 -12.37
CA LEU A 89 2.16 1.35 -12.57
C LEU A 89 2.48 0.98 -14.02
N PHE A 90 2.01 1.77 -14.99
CA PHE A 90 2.29 1.60 -16.42
C PHE A 90 3.53 2.38 -16.90
N GLY A 91 4.23 3.11 -16.01
CA GLY A 91 5.40 3.92 -16.36
C GLY A 91 5.09 5.07 -17.31
N LYS A 92 3.95 5.73 -17.14
CA LYS A 92 3.48 6.87 -17.96
C LYS A 92 3.87 8.20 -17.32
N LYS A 93 3.87 9.25 -18.15
CA LYS A 93 4.25 10.62 -17.77
C LYS A 93 3.40 11.23 -16.64
N ASP A 94 2.13 10.83 -16.54
CA ASP A 94 1.19 11.37 -15.54
C ASP A 94 1.25 10.59 -14.21
N GLY A 95 2.18 9.63 -14.07
CA GLY A 95 2.48 8.96 -12.82
C GLY A 95 3.38 9.80 -11.91
N TYR A 96 3.43 9.45 -10.62
CA TYR A 96 4.19 10.16 -9.58
C TYR A 96 5.68 10.36 -9.89
N THR A 97 6.28 9.42 -10.62
CA THR A 97 7.69 9.47 -11.01
C THR A 97 7.91 9.91 -12.46
N ARG A 98 6.84 10.30 -13.16
CA ARG A 98 6.87 10.70 -14.58
C ARG A 98 7.50 9.64 -15.49
N GLY A 99 7.24 8.36 -15.19
CA GLY A 99 7.72 7.21 -15.96
C GLY A 99 9.17 6.78 -15.68
N ARG A 100 9.86 7.40 -14.71
CA ARG A 100 11.20 6.97 -14.27
C ARG A 100 11.15 5.63 -13.56
N GLU A 101 10.21 5.50 -12.63
CA GLU A 101 9.93 4.25 -11.92
C GLU A 101 8.65 3.63 -12.43
N ARG A 102 8.52 2.34 -12.18
CA ARG A 102 7.33 1.54 -12.45
C ARG A 102 7.05 0.66 -11.24
N SER A 103 5.88 0.02 -11.19
CA SER A 103 5.49 -0.80 -10.03
C SER A 103 5.53 0.04 -8.75
N PHE A 104 5.94 -0.54 -7.62
CA PHE A 104 5.81 0.01 -6.27
C PHE A 104 7.03 0.81 -5.75
N HIS A 105 8.04 1.11 -6.58
CA HIS A 105 9.23 1.87 -6.17
C HIS A 105 9.00 3.39 -6.17
N PHE A 106 8.01 3.86 -5.42
CA PHE A 106 7.69 5.29 -5.35
C PHE A 106 6.96 5.62 -4.04
N GLY A 107 7.21 6.81 -3.52
CA GLY A 107 6.46 7.37 -2.40
C GLY A 107 5.42 8.38 -2.89
N ILE A 108 4.45 8.65 -2.03
CA ILE A 108 3.47 9.72 -2.20
C ILE A 108 3.41 10.49 -0.87
N PRO A 109 4.25 11.52 -0.68
CA PRO A 109 4.34 12.27 0.57
C PRO A 109 3.00 12.86 1.02
N GLU A 110 2.16 13.29 0.07
CA GLU A 110 0.83 13.85 0.34
C GLU A 110 -0.11 12.84 1.00
N HIS A 111 0.11 11.54 0.78
CA HIS A 111 -0.63 10.45 1.41
C HIS A 111 0.15 9.78 2.56
N ARG A 112 1.29 10.34 2.96
CA ARG A 112 2.24 9.78 3.93
C ARG A 112 2.66 8.33 3.60
N ILE A 113 2.76 8.04 2.31
CA ILE A 113 3.28 6.76 1.81
C ILE A 113 4.75 6.95 1.46
N VAL A 114 5.61 6.19 2.13
CA VAL A 114 7.02 6.10 1.75
C VAL A 114 7.19 4.86 0.88
N GLY A 115 7.77 5.05 -0.29
CA GLY A 115 8.03 3.97 -1.24
C GLY A 115 9.19 3.09 -0.79
N MET A 116 9.14 1.82 -1.17
CA MET A 116 10.30 0.95 -1.03
C MET A 116 11.36 1.20 -2.09
N ILE A 117 12.57 0.78 -1.76
CA ILE A 117 13.65 0.51 -2.70
C ILE A 117 13.83 -1.01 -2.84
N SER A 118 14.54 -1.46 -3.88
CA SER A 118 14.78 -2.89 -4.14
C SER A 118 15.49 -3.65 -3.01
N HIS A 119 16.12 -2.94 -2.07
CA HIS A 119 16.83 -3.53 -0.94
C HIS A 119 15.83 -3.93 0.15
N LEU A 120 15.62 -5.24 0.32
CA LEU A 120 14.72 -5.79 1.33
C LEU A 120 15.17 -5.38 2.73
N GLY A 121 14.23 -5.09 3.63
CA GLY A 121 14.51 -4.65 5.00
C GLY A 121 15.03 -3.21 5.13
N ALA A 122 15.53 -2.58 4.06
CA ALA A 122 16.17 -1.26 4.15
C ALA A 122 15.24 -0.13 4.63
N MET A 123 13.92 -0.29 4.45
CA MET A 123 12.94 0.70 4.91
C MET A 123 12.64 0.59 6.41
N LEU A 124 12.99 -0.51 7.08
CA LEU A 124 12.76 -0.68 8.52
C LEU A 124 13.47 0.40 9.36
N PRO A 125 14.80 0.61 9.23
CA PRO A 125 15.48 1.67 9.99
C PRO A 125 15.04 3.09 9.58
N VAL A 126 14.55 3.27 8.34
CA VAL A 126 13.95 4.54 7.91
C VAL A 126 12.64 4.78 8.68
N GLY A 127 11.83 3.74 8.86
CA GLY A 127 10.63 3.77 9.69
C GLY A 127 10.95 4.11 11.15
N ASP A 128 11.99 3.49 11.71
CA ASP A 128 12.46 3.79 13.08
C ASP A 128 12.87 5.25 13.22
N GLY A 129 13.56 5.81 12.23
CA GLY A 129 13.93 7.23 12.22
C GLY A 129 12.71 8.16 12.20
N LEU A 130 11.68 7.84 11.42
CA LEU A 130 10.42 8.60 11.41
C LEU A 130 9.69 8.51 12.76
N ALA A 131 9.63 7.31 13.36
CA ALA A 131 9.00 7.11 14.66
C ALA A 131 9.76 7.84 15.78
N LEU A 132 11.09 7.84 15.72
CA LEU A 132 11.94 8.58 16.66
C LEU A 132 11.71 10.10 16.52
N ALA A 133 11.62 10.61 15.29
CA ALA A 133 11.33 12.02 15.05
C ALA A 133 9.98 12.44 15.64
N ALA A 134 8.93 11.64 15.43
CA ALA A 134 7.61 11.86 16.05
C ALA A 134 7.69 11.90 17.58
N THR A 135 8.44 10.97 18.18
CA THR A 135 8.67 10.93 19.63
C THR A 135 9.36 12.19 20.14
N LEU A 136 10.44 12.61 19.48
CA LEU A 136 11.20 13.82 19.86
C LEU A 136 10.38 15.10 19.72
N ASN A 137 9.51 15.15 18.71
CA ASN A 137 8.62 16.28 18.47
C ASN A 137 7.34 16.24 19.33
N LYS A 138 7.13 15.18 20.13
CA LYS A 138 5.92 14.94 20.91
C LYS A 138 4.64 14.90 20.04
N GLU A 139 4.76 14.30 18.86
CA GLU A 139 3.65 14.10 17.93
C GLU A 139 2.96 12.76 18.21
N GLU A 140 1.63 12.74 18.20
CA GLU A 140 0.83 11.51 18.26
C GLU A 140 0.74 10.86 16.87
N GLN A 141 1.89 10.41 16.36
CA GLN A 141 2.02 9.77 15.06
C GLN A 141 2.60 8.36 15.20
N VAL A 142 2.03 7.41 14.46
CA VAL A 142 2.54 6.05 14.33
C VAL A 142 3.18 5.84 12.95
N VAL A 143 4.15 4.93 12.90
CA VAL A 143 4.81 4.53 11.67
C VAL A 143 4.63 3.03 11.46
N PHE A 144 4.06 2.66 10.31
CA PHE A 144 3.91 1.27 9.89
C PHE A 144 4.96 0.96 8.82
N ALA A 145 5.77 -0.07 9.03
CA ALA A 145 6.73 -0.55 8.04
C ALA A 145 6.44 -2.01 7.69
N PHE A 146 6.15 -2.27 6.42
CA PHE A 146 5.94 -3.63 5.93
C PHE A 146 7.28 -4.33 5.64
N THR A 147 7.36 -5.61 5.98
CA THR A 147 8.45 -6.48 5.55
C THR A 147 7.94 -7.92 5.34
N GLY A 148 8.69 -8.70 4.58
CA GLY A 148 8.46 -10.13 4.44
C GLY A 148 9.27 -10.92 5.45
N ASP A 149 8.90 -12.18 5.67
CA ASP A 149 9.58 -13.13 6.55
C ASP A 149 10.99 -13.50 6.09
N GLY A 150 11.26 -13.43 4.78
CA GLY A 150 12.58 -13.70 4.20
C GLY A 150 13.49 -12.49 4.00
N ALA A 151 13.10 -11.31 4.48
CA ALA A 151 13.88 -10.07 4.35
C ALA A 151 15.04 -9.99 5.36
#